data_AF-A0A2D5XD74-F1
#
_entry.id   AF-A0A2D5XD74-F1
#
_cell.length_a   1.000
_cell.length_b   1.000
_cell.length_c   1.000
_cell.angle_alpha   90.00
_cell.angle_beta   90.00
_cell.angle_gamma   90.00
#
_symmetry.space_group_name_H-M   'P 1'
#
loop_
_entity.id
_entity.type
_entity.pdbx_description
1 polymer ?
#
loop_
_entity_poly.entity_id
_entity_poly.type
_entity_poly.pdbx_seq_one_letter_code
_entity_poly.pdbx_strand_id
1 'polypeptide(L)'
;MLKIFNLLQPFFEDMYREISVREYAKEKKSSPPTASKILKDFNKENLLLLTKKGIYLFFRANRDNVIFKGLSKLYWQSELFKETEELHNQALFRKIVLFGSLAKSENTKDSDIDLFIDIERKKLNIKDIENKLKRKVQIHFRDSLKNPHLKKNIEKGIIIR
;
A
#
# COMPACT_ATOMS: atom_id res chain seq x y z
N MET A 1 12.36 -3.55 7.21
CA MET A 1 11.70 -3.15 5.94
C MET A 1 12.75 -3.07 4.83
N LEU A 2 12.48 -3.63 3.65
CA LEU A 2 13.43 -3.63 2.53
C LEU A 2 13.74 -2.20 2.08
N LYS A 3 14.98 -1.93 1.66
CA LYS A 3 15.42 -0.59 1.24
C LYS A 3 14.54 -0.02 0.11
N ILE A 4 14.16 -0.85 -0.86
CA ILE A 4 13.30 -0.46 -1.98
C ILE A 4 11.91 0.02 -1.51
N PHE A 5 11.34 -0.62 -0.48
CA PHE A 5 10.06 -0.20 0.09
C PHE A 5 10.15 1.20 0.67
N ASN A 6 11.19 1.51 1.45
CA ASN A 6 11.36 2.87 1.94
C ASN A 6 11.51 3.86 0.79
N LEU A 7 12.30 3.57 -0.24
CA LEU A 7 12.51 4.53 -1.34
C LEU A 7 11.24 4.79 -2.17
N LEU A 8 10.47 3.75 -2.48
CA LEU A 8 9.24 3.87 -3.27
C LEU A 8 7.97 4.12 -2.44
N GLN A 9 8.08 4.10 -1.10
CA GLN A 9 6.97 4.28 -0.17
C GLN A 9 5.98 5.38 -0.56
N PRO A 10 6.42 6.61 -0.91
CA PRO A 10 5.47 7.70 -1.20
C PRO A 10 4.53 7.38 -2.39
N PHE A 11 4.98 6.54 -3.31
CA PHE A 11 4.24 6.11 -4.49
C PHE A 11 3.39 4.84 -4.24
N PHE A 12 3.71 4.05 -3.20
CA PHE A 12 2.86 2.94 -2.75
C PHE A 12 1.71 3.42 -1.87
N GLU A 13 1.97 4.46 -1.07
CA GLU A 13 0.94 5.14 -0.27
C GLU A 13 -0.08 5.85 -1.16
N ASP A 14 0.35 6.45 -2.27
CA ASP A 14 -0.57 7.07 -3.20
C ASP A 14 -0.13 6.81 -4.65
N MET A 15 -0.87 5.92 -5.31
CA MET A 15 -0.58 5.46 -6.67
C MET A 15 -0.76 6.57 -7.72
N TYR A 16 -1.46 7.65 -7.37
CA TYR A 16 -1.78 8.76 -8.26
C TYR A 16 -0.93 10.00 -7.99
N ARG A 17 -0.15 9.97 -6.92
CA ARG A 17 0.68 11.10 -6.51
C ARG A 17 1.79 11.36 -7.51
N GLU A 18 1.97 12.64 -7.79
CA GLU A 18 3.10 13.16 -8.54
C GLU A 18 3.98 13.98 -7.58
N ILE A 19 5.29 13.69 -7.54
CA ILE A 19 6.23 14.22 -6.55
C ILE A 19 7.38 14.90 -7.27
N SER A 20 7.73 16.12 -6.85
CA SER A 20 8.92 16.81 -7.35
C SER A 20 10.21 16.28 -6.69
N VAL A 21 11.36 16.49 -7.33
CA VAL A 21 12.67 16.13 -6.73
C VAL A 21 12.86 16.78 -5.35
N ARG A 22 12.46 18.05 -5.18
CA ARG A 22 12.61 18.78 -3.92
C ARG A 22 11.70 18.24 -2.82
N GLU A 23 10.47 17.89 -3.18
CA GLU A 23 9.50 17.30 -2.25
C GLU A 23 9.97 15.92 -1.77
N TYR A 24 10.40 15.05 -2.70
CA TYR A 24 10.96 13.75 -2.35
C TYR A 24 12.21 13.89 -1.48
N ALA A 25 13.10 14.83 -1.80
CA ALA A 25 14.29 15.13 -1.00
C ALA A 25 13.93 15.51 0.44
N LYS A 26 12.90 16.36 0.62
CA LYS A 26 12.38 16.76 1.93
C LYS A 26 11.79 15.57 2.70
N GLU A 27 10.94 14.77 2.07
CA GLU A 27 10.30 13.60 2.71
C GLU A 27 11.31 12.54 3.13
N LYS A 28 12.30 12.27 2.26
CA LYS A 28 13.34 11.26 2.51
C LYS A 28 14.56 11.82 3.23
N LYS A 29 14.52 13.08 3.68
CA LYS A 29 15.63 13.77 4.37
C LYS A 29 16.98 13.57 3.64
N SER A 30 16.97 13.77 2.33
CA SER A 30 18.13 13.57 1.44
C SER A 30 18.44 14.84 0.65
N SER A 31 19.64 14.93 0.08
CA SER A 31 20.01 16.08 -0.76
C SER A 31 19.28 16.03 -2.12
N PRO A 32 18.94 17.18 -2.73
CA PRO A 32 18.30 17.20 -4.04
C PRO A 32 19.04 16.41 -5.15
N PRO A 33 20.38 16.41 -5.23
CA PRO A 33 21.10 15.57 -6.19
C PRO A 33 20.88 14.06 -5.95
N THR A 34 20.88 13.64 -4.68
CA THR A 34 20.65 12.23 -4.31
C THR A 34 19.23 11.80 -4.64
N ALA A 35 18.24 12.62 -4.28
CA ALA A 35 16.84 12.42 -4.65
C ALA A 35 16.66 12.31 -6.17
N SER A 36 17.26 13.25 -6.92
CA SER A 36 17.22 13.27 -8.38
C SER A 36 17.80 11.99 -8.98
N LYS A 37 18.95 11.54 -8.47
CA LYS A 37 19.59 10.29 -8.90
C LYS A 37 18.67 9.09 -8.67
N ILE A 38 18.17 8.92 -7.45
CA ILE A 38 17.27 7.81 -7.07
C ILE A 38 16.03 7.77 -7.96
N LEU A 39 15.34 8.90 -8.11
CA LEU A 39 14.11 8.98 -8.92
C LEU A 39 14.39 8.70 -10.40
N LYS A 40 15.51 9.20 -10.94
CA LYS A 40 15.92 8.91 -12.32
C LYS A 40 16.29 7.46 -12.51
N ASP A 41 16.92 6.81 -11.54
CA ASP A 41 17.28 5.39 -11.63
C ASP A 41 16.00 4.52 -11.68
N PHE A 42 15.00 4.79 -10.84
CA PHE A 42 13.70 4.11 -10.94
C PHE A 42 12.92 4.45 -12.23
N ASN A 43 13.10 5.64 -12.80
CA ASN A 43 12.55 5.95 -14.11
C ASN A 43 13.26 5.15 -15.23
N LYS A 44 14.58 4.93 -15.16
CA LYS A 44 15.29 4.06 -16.11
C LYS A 44 14.80 2.61 -16.02
N GLU A 45 14.48 2.14 -14.82
CA GLU A 45 13.87 0.82 -14.57
C GLU A 45 12.37 0.78 -14.93
N ASN A 46 11.81 1.87 -15.45
CA ASN A 46 10.40 2.01 -15.82
C ASN A 46 9.42 1.79 -14.66
N LEU A 47 9.88 1.94 -13.41
CA LEU A 47 9.05 1.87 -12.19
C LEU A 47 8.35 3.19 -11.91
N LEU A 48 8.99 4.31 -12.27
CA LEU A 48 8.41 5.65 -12.20
C LEU A 48 8.34 6.27 -13.59
N LEU A 49 7.38 7.17 -13.78
CA LEU A 49 7.23 8.00 -14.98
C LEU A 49 7.67 9.42 -14.66
N LEU A 50 8.46 10.01 -15.55
CA LEU A 50 8.94 11.39 -15.47
C LEU A 50 8.07 12.34 -16.31
N THR A 51 7.58 13.41 -15.67
CA THR A 51 6.95 14.56 -16.32
C THR A 51 7.82 15.80 -16.12
N LYS A 52 8.01 16.61 -17.17
CA LYS A 52 8.64 17.94 -17.05
C LYS A 52 7.56 19.03 -17.05
N LYS A 53 7.60 19.93 -16.08
CA LYS A 53 6.74 21.12 -15.99
C LYS A 53 7.63 22.36 -15.85
N GLY A 54 7.90 23.02 -16.97
CA GLY A 54 8.95 24.04 -17.06
C GLY A 54 10.33 23.44 -16.73
N ILE A 55 11.05 24.07 -15.80
CA ILE A 55 12.36 23.58 -15.31
C ILE A 55 12.27 22.45 -14.28
N TYR A 56 11.07 22.16 -13.77
CA TYR A 56 10.88 21.21 -12.68
C TYR A 56 10.62 19.80 -13.20
N LEU A 57 11.23 18.82 -12.52
CA LEU A 57 11.04 17.39 -12.76
C LEU A 57 10.07 16.81 -11.73
N PHE A 58 9.10 16.08 -12.22
CA PHE A 58 8.06 15.41 -11.44
C PHE A 58 8.05 13.92 -11.76
N PHE A 59 7.85 13.11 -10.74
CA PHE A 59 7.81 11.66 -10.86
C PHE A 59 6.50 11.12 -10.31
N ARG A 60 5.94 10.10 -10.95
CA ARG A 60 4.75 9.37 -10.48
C ARG A 60 4.93 7.88 -10.70
N ALA A 61 4.13 7.07 -9.99
CA ALA A 61 4.11 5.63 -10.19
C ALA A 61 3.82 5.24 -11.65
N ASN A 62 4.58 4.31 -12.21
CA ASN A 62 4.17 3.63 -13.44
C ASN A 62 3.15 2.53 -13.10
N ARG A 63 1.86 2.90 -13.12
CA ARG A 63 0.76 1.99 -12.78
C ARG A 63 0.55 0.88 -13.81
N ASP A 64 1.09 1.00 -15.01
CA ASP A 64 1.00 -0.06 -16.04
C ASP A 64 2.12 -1.08 -15.89
N ASN A 65 3.15 -0.77 -15.08
CA ASN A 65 4.26 -1.67 -14.81
C ASN A 65 3.86 -2.75 -13.78
N VAL A 66 3.91 -4.02 -14.20
CA VAL A 66 3.56 -5.19 -13.38
C VAL A 66 4.51 -5.35 -12.18
N ILE A 67 5.80 -5.04 -12.34
CA ILE A 67 6.79 -5.10 -11.26
C ILE A 67 6.47 -4.05 -10.20
N PHE A 68 6.16 -2.81 -10.61
CA PHE A 68 5.78 -1.76 -9.66
C PHE A 68 4.54 -2.15 -8.85
N LYS A 69 3.49 -2.65 -9.52
CA LYS A 69 2.30 -3.18 -8.87
C LYS A 69 2.64 -4.32 -7.90
N GLY A 70 3.49 -5.26 -8.31
CA GLY A 70 3.97 -6.34 -7.45
C GLY A 70 4.67 -5.83 -6.19
N LEU A 71 5.57 -4.85 -6.32
CA LEU A 71 6.25 -4.22 -5.19
C LEU A 71 5.28 -3.49 -4.25
N SER A 72 4.30 -2.78 -4.79
CA SER A 72 3.24 -2.12 -4.00
C SER A 72 2.45 -3.14 -3.17
N LYS A 73 2.07 -4.27 -3.77
CA LYS A 73 1.37 -5.36 -3.08
C LYS A 73 2.20 -5.96 -1.96
N LEU A 74 3.48 -6.23 -2.22
CA LEU A 74 4.41 -6.77 -1.22
C LEU A 74 4.69 -5.78 -0.09
N TYR A 75 4.78 -4.47 -0.39
CA TYR A 75 4.87 -3.42 0.61
C TYR A 75 3.68 -3.48 1.56
N TRP A 76 2.46 -3.44 1.04
CA TRP A 76 1.26 -3.48 1.87
C TRP A 76 1.11 -4.79 2.63
N GLN A 77 1.46 -5.92 2.01
CA GLN A 77 1.48 -7.21 2.68
C GLN A 77 2.45 -7.22 3.87
N SER A 78 3.67 -6.67 3.69
CA SER A 78 4.67 -6.58 4.74
C SER A 78 4.25 -5.65 5.88
N GLU A 79 3.68 -4.49 5.57
CA GLU A 79 3.21 -3.54 6.60
C GLU A 79 2.07 -4.16 7.41
N LEU A 80 1.07 -4.76 6.74
CA LEU A 80 -0.06 -5.38 7.42
C LEU A 80 0.31 -6.65 8.18
N PHE A 81 1.23 -7.47 7.67
CA PHE A 81 1.67 -8.67 8.38
C PHE A 81 2.15 -8.34 9.78
N LYS A 82 2.96 -7.29 9.89
CA LYS A 82 3.48 -6.81 11.17
C LYS A 82 2.38 -6.25 12.07
N GLU A 83 1.50 -5.41 11.52
CA GLU A 83 0.50 -4.71 12.34
C GLU A 83 -0.73 -5.57 12.68
N THR A 84 -0.98 -6.66 11.95
CA THR A 84 -2.11 -7.56 12.22
C THR A 84 -1.79 -8.69 13.20
N GLU A 85 -0.55 -8.77 13.73
CA GLU A 85 -0.22 -9.74 14.78
C GLU A 85 -1.07 -9.55 16.03
N GLU A 86 -1.32 -8.31 16.44
CA GLU A 86 -2.16 -8.00 17.60
C GLU A 86 -3.63 -8.44 17.37
N LEU A 87 -4.15 -8.32 16.15
CA LEU A 87 -5.48 -8.83 15.81
C LEU A 87 -5.54 -10.35 15.91
N HIS A 88 -4.49 -11.04 15.46
CA HIS A 88 -4.42 -12.50 15.55
C HIS A 88 -4.51 -12.96 17.01
N ASN A 89 -3.83 -12.26 17.92
CA ASN A 89 -3.87 -12.57 19.34
C ASN A 89 -5.25 -12.30 19.97
N GLN A 90 -6.05 -11.35 19.43
CA GLN A 90 -7.40 -11.06 19.93
C GLN A 90 -8.44 -12.13 19.54
N ALA A 91 -8.26 -12.84 18.43
CA ALA A 91 -9.34 -13.65 17.86
C ALA A 91 -8.93 -14.98 17.20
N LEU A 92 -7.65 -15.36 17.23
CA LEU A 92 -7.12 -16.64 16.73
C LEU A 92 -7.80 -17.10 15.43
N PHE A 93 -7.76 -16.23 14.41
CA PHE A 93 -8.34 -16.52 13.10
C PHE A 93 -7.39 -17.33 12.23
N ARG A 94 -7.95 -18.08 11.29
CA ARG A 94 -7.18 -18.92 10.36
C ARG A 94 -6.53 -18.13 9.23
N LYS A 95 -7.18 -17.05 8.80
CA LYS A 95 -6.80 -16.34 7.57
C LYS A 95 -7.14 -14.86 7.64
N ILE A 96 -6.20 -14.01 7.20
CA ILE A 96 -6.46 -12.61 6.86
C ILE A 96 -6.14 -12.35 5.39
N VAL A 97 -7.03 -11.63 4.73
CA VAL A 97 -6.85 -11.21 3.33
C VAL A 97 -7.01 -9.71 3.22
N LEU A 98 -5.99 -9.04 2.69
CA LEU A 98 -6.10 -7.67 2.19
C LEU A 98 -6.80 -7.72 0.83
N PHE A 99 -7.86 -6.93 0.65
CA PHE A 99 -8.51 -6.77 -0.65
C PHE A 99 -8.75 -5.28 -0.95
N GLY A 100 -9.53 -4.98 -1.98
CA GLY A 100 -9.87 -3.59 -2.33
C GLY A 100 -8.76 -2.87 -3.10
N SER A 101 -8.66 -1.55 -2.92
CA SER A 101 -7.82 -0.68 -3.73
C SER A 101 -6.32 -0.92 -3.51
N LEU A 102 -5.88 -1.18 -2.28
CA LEU A 102 -4.48 -1.50 -1.94
C LEU A 102 -4.05 -2.81 -2.60
N ALA A 103 -4.89 -3.86 -2.56
CA ALA A 103 -4.60 -5.14 -3.20
C ALA A 103 -4.55 -5.05 -4.74
N LYS A 104 -5.23 -4.05 -5.31
CA LYS A 104 -5.25 -3.76 -6.76
C LYS A 104 -4.16 -2.77 -7.18
N SER A 105 -3.46 -2.13 -6.23
CA SER A 105 -2.55 -1.02 -6.47
C SER A 105 -3.25 0.14 -7.19
N GLU A 106 -4.44 0.49 -6.71
CA GLU A 106 -5.30 1.59 -7.21
C GLU A 106 -5.65 2.56 -6.07
N ASN A 107 -4.88 2.54 -4.99
CA ASN A 107 -5.12 3.34 -3.79
C ASN A 107 -4.61 4.78 -3.93
N THR A 108 -5.34 5.69 -3.30
CA THR A 108 -4.91 7.05 -2.96
C THR A 108 -4.46 7.10 -1.50
N LYS A 109 -3.93 8.25 -1.06
CA LYS A 109 -3.58 8.47 0.34
C LYS A 109 -4.76 8.29 1.32
N ASP A 110 -5.97 8.61 0.87
CA ASP A 110 -7.19 8.56 1.70
C ASP A 110 -7.96 7.24 1.56
N SER A 111 -7.43 6.28 0.79
CA SER A 111 -8.04 4.96 0.66
C SER A 111 -7.99 4.18 1.97
N ASP A 112 -9.12 3.57 2.32
CA ASP A 112 -9.25 2.66 3.45
C ASP A 112 -8.51 1.33 3.19
N ILE A 113 -8.14 0.66 4.27
CA ILE A 113 -7.57 -0.69 4.24
C ILE A 113 -8.70 -1.69 4.43
N ASP A 114 -9.05 -2.41 3.36
CA ASP A 114 -10.10 -3.45 3.40
C ASP A 114 -9.50 -4.81 3.77
N LEU A 115 -9.83 -5.31 4.96
CA LEU A 115 -9.39 -6.61 5.45
C LEU A 115 -10.56 -7.58 5.58
N PHE A 116 -10.38 -8.79 5.09
CA PHE A 116 -11.24 -9.92 5.40
C PHE A 116 -10.57 -10.82 6.43
N ILE A 117 -11.32 -11.23 7.44
CA ILE A 117 -10.88 -12.16 8.49
C ILE A 117 -11.82 -13.36 8.49
N ASP A 118 -11.28 -14.57 8.34
CA ASP A 118 -12.07 -15.80 8.30
C ASP A 118 -12.51 -16.27 9.69
N ILE A 119 -13.38 -15.46 10.31
CA ILE A 119 -14.06 -15.75 11.56
C ILE A 119 -15.50 -15.23 11.51
N GLU A 120 -16.31 -15.67 12.48
CA GLU A 120 -17.60 -15.05 12.73
C GLU A 120 -17.41 -13.61 13.23
N ARG A 121 -18.45 -12.79 13.01
CA ARG A 121 -18.42 -11.36 13.34
C ARG A 121 -18.02 -11.16 14.81
N LYS A 122 -16.94 -10.44 15.03
CA LYS A 122 -16.39 -10.15 16.36
C LYS A 122 -15.99 -8.68 16.45
N LYS A 123 -16.14 -8.08 17.62
CA LYS A 123 -15.58 -6.76 17.88
C LYS A 123 -14.07 -6.88 18.06
N LEU A 124 -13.31 -6.25 17.17
CA LEU A 124 -11.85 -6.21 17.20
C LEU A 124 -11.39 -4.78 17.45
N ASN A 125 -10.31 -4.62 18.22
CA ASN A 125 -9.67 -3.31 18.37
C ASN A 125 -8.69 -3.11 17.21
N ILE A 126 -9.00 -2.13 16.35
CA ILE A 126 -8.17 -1.74 15.19
C ILE A 126 -7.47 -0.39 15.34
N LYS A 127 -7.70 0.33 16.45
CA LYS A 127 -7.19 1.71 16.62
C LYS A 127 -5.69 1.79 16.46
N ASP A 128 -4.97 0.80 16.99
CA ASP A 128 -3.51 0.77 16.94
C ASP A 128 -3.00 0.62 15.50
N ILE A 129 -3.68 -0.19 14.68
CA ILE A 129 -3.37 -0.36 13.26
C ILE A 129 -3.67 0.94 12.50
N GLU A 130 -4.84 1.53 12.73
CA GLU A 130 -5.24 2.77 12.08
C GLU A 130 -4.29 3.93 12.40
N ASN A 131 -3.85 4.02 13.66
CA ASN A 131 -2.89 5.03 14.10
C ASN A 131 -1.51 4.84 13.48
N LYS A 132 -1.01 3.60 13.43
CA LYS A 132 0.32 3.28 12.88
C LYS A 132 0.35 3.47 11.36
N LEU A 133 -0.67 2.99 10.65
CA LEU A 133 -0.77 3.08 9.18
C LEU A 133 -1.37 4.41 8.70
N LYS A 134 -1.90 5.22 9.62
CA LYS A 134 -2.56 6.52 9.34
C LYS A 134 -3.66 6.41 8.28
N ARG A 135 -4.39 5.31 8.32
CA ARG A 135 -5.49 4.97 7.40
C ARG A 135 -6.61 4.31 8.18
N LYS A 136 -7.85 4.50 7.74
CA LYS A 136 -8.98 3.76 8.30
C LYS A 136 -8.90 2.29 7.88
N VAL A 137 -9.39 1.41 8.72
CA VAL A 137 -9.42 -0.03 8.46
C VAL A 137 -10.87 -0.50 8.46
N GLN A 138 -11.30 -1.11 7.35
CA GLN A 138 -12.60 -1.76 7.25
C GLN A 138 -12.43 -3.27 7.38
N ILE A 139 -13.09 -3.88 8.37
CA ILE A 139 -13.05 -5.33 8.59
C ILE A 139 -14.32 -5.99 8.07
N HIS A 140 -14.13 -7.03 7.27
CA HIS A 140 -15.14 -7.94 6.79
C HIS A 140 -14.94 -9.32 7.39
N PHE A 141 -16.05 -9.95 7.77
CA PHE A 141 -16.06 -11.29 8.40
C PHE A 141 -16.70 -12.31 7.46
N ARG A 142 -16.81 -13.57 7.90
CA ARG A 142 -17.34 -14.67 7.08
C ARG A 142 -18.74 -14.41 6.50
N ASP A 143 -19.59 -13.65 7.21
CA ASP A 143 -20.91 -13.24 6.73
C ASP A 143 -20.87 -12.37 5.46
N SER A 144 -19.76 -11.65 5.25
CA SER A 144 -19.52 -10.82 4.08
C SER A 144 -19.36 -11.63 2.79
N LEU A 145 -19.01 -12.92 2.89
CA LEU A 145 -18.92 -13.83 1.74
C LEU A 145 -20.28 -14.16 1.11
N LYS A 146 -21.40 -13.84 1.80
CA LYS A 146 -22.75 -13.95 1.23
C LYS A 146 -22.97 -12.98 0.07
N ASN A 147 -22.23 -11.88 0.02
CA ASN A 147 -22.25 -10.96 -1.12
C ASN A 147 -21.29 -11.47 -2.22
N PRO A 148 -21.80 -11.85 -3.41
CA PRO A 148 -20.96 -12.41 -4.47
C PRO A 148 -19.86 -11.47 -4.99
N HIS A 149 -20.13 -10.17 -5.06
CA HIS A 149 -19.15 -9.18 -5.52
C HIS A 149 -17.99 -9.07 -4.52
N LEU A 150 -18.32 -9.02 -3.23
CA LEU A 150 -17.33 -8.92 -2.17
C LEU A 150 -16.50 -10.19 -2.07
N LYS A 151 -17.15 -11.37 -2.15
CA LYS A 151 -16.48 -12.66 -2.21
C LYS A 151 -15.43 -12.71 -3.32
N LYS A 152 -15.79 -12.29 -4.55
CA LYS A 152 -14.86 -12.25 -5.69
C LYS A 152 -13.67 -11.30 -5.47
N ASN A 153 -13.89 -10.16 -4.80
CA ASN A 153 -12.81 -9.24 -4.45
C ASN A 153 -11.87 -9.84 -3.39
N ILE A 154 -12.41 -10.52 -2.38
CA ILE A 154 -11.63 -11.20 -1.33
C ILE A 154 -10.83 -12.37 -1.93
N GLU A 155 -11.42 -13.17 -2.80
CA GLU A 155 -10.72 -14.30 -3.47
C GLU A 155 -9.52 -13.85 -4.31
N LYS A 156 -9.58 -12.63 -4.87
CA LYS A 156 -8.47 -12.00 -5.61
C LYS A 156 -7.51 -11.21 -4.72
N GLY A 157 -7.75 -11.17 -3.42
CA GLY A 157 -6.96 -10.42 -2.45
C GLY A 157 -5.60 -11.06 -2.18
N ILE A 158 -4.82 -10.37 -1.34
CA ILE A 158 -3.50 -10.79 -0.89
C ILE A 158 -3.66 -11.44 0.48
N ILE A 159 -3.23 -12.70 0.60
CA ILE A 159 -3.19 -13.38 1.89
C ILE A 159 -2.09 -12.73 2.73
N ILE A 160 -2.46 -12.18 3.87
CA ILE A 160 -1.51 -11.64 4.84
C ILE A 160 -1.04 -12.77 5.75
N ARG A 161 -1.98 -13.58 6.24
CA ARG A 161 -1.77 -14.74 7.11
C ARG A 161 -2.72 -15.85 6.75
#